data_AF-A0A026VS47-F1
#
_entry.id   AF-A0A026VS47-F1
#
_cell.length_a   1.000
_cell.length_b   1.000
_cell.length_c   1.000
_cell.angle_alpha   90.00
_cell.angle_beta   90.00
_cell.angle_gamma   90.00
#
_symmetry.space_group_name_H-M   'P 1'
#
loop_
_entity.id
_entity.type
_entity.pdbx_description
1 polymer ?
#
loop_
_entity_poly.entity_id
_entity_poly.type
_entity_poly.pdbx_seq_one_letter_code
_entity_poly.pdbx_strand_id
1 'polypeptide(L)' 'MDHYLSLVGVRGAIGRALVVHEKPDDLGRGGTEESLKTGSAGSRIACGVIGFL' A
#
# COMPACT_ATOMS: atom_id res chain seq x y z
N MET A 1 8.42 -0.02 13.49
CA MET A 1 8.23 1.41 13.20
C MET A 1 8.56 1.60 11.73
N ASP A 2 7.71 2.25 10.95
CA ASP A 2 7.99 2.46 9.52
C ASP A 2 8.96 3.64 9.34
N HIS A 3 9.97 3.47 8.49
CA HIS A 3 11.01 4.48 8.23
C HIS A 3 10.99 5.01 6.79
N TYR A 4 10.10 4.51 5.94
CA TYR A 4 10.01 4.86 4.52
C TYR A 4 8.85 5.82 4.23
N LEU A 5 7.76 5.73 4.98
CA LEU A 5 6.63 6.62 4.92
C LEU A 5 7.00 7.99 5.46
N SER A 6 6.94 9.00 4.59
CA SER A 6 7.05 10.41 4.96
C SER A 6 5.76 11.12 4.55
N LEU A 7 5.33 12.12 5.33
CA LEU A 7 4.19 12.97 4.94
C LEU A 7 4.62 14.07 3.95
N VAL A 8 5.87 14.51 4.00
CA VAL A 8 6.39 15.65 3.22
C VAL A 8 7.59 15.26 2.35
N GLY A 9 7.99 16.19 1.47
CA GLY A 9 9.11 16.02 0.54
C GLY A 9 8.74 15.19 -0.70
N VAL A 10 9.73 14.87 -1.53
CA VAL A 10 9.53 14.21 -2.84
C VAL A 10 8.82 12.85 -2.74
N ARG A 11 9.04 12.12 -1.63
CA ARG A 11 8.37 10.83 -1.34
C ARG A 11 7.15 10.97 -0.44
N GLY A 12 6.68 12.20 -0.22
CA GLY A 12 5.55 12.51 0.66
C GLY A 12 4.27 11.78 0.27
N ALA A 13 3.52 11.35 1.28
CA ALA A 13 2.28 10.61 1.11
C ALA A 13 1.01 11.49 1.09
N ILE A 14 1.13 12.78 1.43
CA ILE A 14 -0.01 13.72 1.33
C ILE A 14 -0.50 13.80 -0.12
N GLY A 15 -1.82 13.69 -0.31
CA GLY A 15 -2.47 13.62 -1.62
C GLY A 15 -2.44 12.24 -2.27
N ARG A 16 -1.78 11.24 -1.67
CA ARG A 16 -1.86 9.82 -2.08
C ARG A 16 -3.01 9.13 -1.35
N ALA A 17 -3.21 7.84 -1.64
CA ALA A 17 -4.22 7.01 -1.02
C ALA A 17 -3.62 5.90 -0.15
N LEU A 18 -4.25 5.65 0.99
CA LEU A 18 -4.12 4.39 1.73
C LEU A 18 -5.19 3.42 1.20
N VAL A 19 -4.85 2.15 1.03
CA VAL A 19 -5.74 1.12 0.47
C VAL A 19 -5.73 -0.11 1.37
N VAL A 20 -6.91 -0.66 1.65
CA VAL A 20 -7.09 -1.94 2.32
C VAL A 20 -7.55 -2.96 1.30
N HIS A 21 -6.90 -4.12 1.27
CA HIS A 21 -7.19 -5.22 0.34
C HIS A 21 -8.03 -6.33 1.00
N GLU A 22 -8.69 -7.15 0.18
CA GLU A 22 -9.59 -8.23 0.63
C GLU A 22 -8.88 -9.42 1.27
N LYS A 23 -7.63 -9.71 0.87
CA LYS A 23 -6.86 -10.87 1.33
C LYS A 23 -5.56 -10.43 2.01
N PRO A 24 -4.97 -11.31 2.84
CA PRO A 24 -3.61 -11.11 3.35
C PRO A 24 -2.61 -10.98 2.20
N ASP A 25 -1.67 -10.04 2.36
CA ASP A 25 -0.52 -9.89 1.48
C ASP A 25 0.48 -11.04 1.73
N ASP A 26 0.92 -11.71 0.67
CA ASP A 26 1.87 -12.82 0.72
C ASP A 26 3.35 -12.40 0.86
N LEU A 27 3.60 -11.08 0.91
CA LEU A 27 4.89 -10.42 1.12
C LEU A 27 5.92 -10.74 0.03
N GLY A 28 5.48 -11.02 -1.20
CA GLY A 28 6.36 -11.37 -2.31
C GLY A 28 6.87 -12.82 -2.24
N ARG A 29 6.27 -13.67 -1.39
CA ARG A 29 6.74 -15.05 -1.15
C ARG A 29 5.89 -16.11 -1.86
N GLY A 30 4.93 -15.70 -2.67
CA GLY A 30 4.06 -16.59 -3.45
C GLY A 30 4.74 -17.21 -4.67
N GLY A 31 5.92 -16.73 -5.08
CA GLY A 31 6.67 -17.28 -6.22
C GLY A 31 6.08 -16.93 -7.60
N THR A 32 5.14 -16.00 -7.66
CA THR A 32 4.51 -15.51 -8.89
C THR A 32 4.91 -14.05 -9.15
N GLU A 33 4.76 -13.60 -10.40
CA GLU A 33 5.00 -12.19 -10.73
C GLU A 33 4.03 -11.25 -9.99
N GLU A 34 2.78 -11.68 -9.78
CA GLU A 34 1.77 -10.90 -9.05
C GLU A 34 2.13 -10.74 -7.57
N SER A 35 2.66 -11.81 -6.95
CA SER A 35 3.17 -11.76 -5.57
C SER A 35 4.23 -10.67 -5.41
N LEU A 36 5.16 -10.54 -6.37
CA LEU A 36 6.19 -9.49 -6.34
C LEU A 36 5.66 -8.06 -6.57
N LYS A 37 4.47 -7.91 -7.19
CA LYS A 37 3.90 -6.61 -7.54
C LYS A 37 2.91 -6.09 -6.50
N THR A 38 2.02 -6.95 -6.01
CA THR A 38 0.86 -6.57 -5.19
C THR A 38 0.67 -7.46 -3.97
N GLY A 39 1.56 -8.43 -3.74
CA GLY A 39 1.43 -9.38 -2.65
C GLY A 39 0.26 -10.35 -2.82
N SER A 40 -0.30 -10.47 -4.02
CA SER A 40 -1.50 -11.28 -4.31
C SER A 40 -2.71 -10.95 -3.42
N ALA A 41 -2.79 -9.71 -2.91
CA ALA A 41 -3.75 -9.31 -1.87
C ALA A 41 -5.21 -9.15 -2.37
N GLY A 42 -5.45 -9.27 -3.68
CA GLY A 42 -6.79 -9.26 -4.28
C GLY A 42 -7.39 -7.87 -4.46
N SER A 43 -8.73 -7.78 -4.45
CA SER A 43 -9.49 -6.54 -4.63
C SER A 43 -9.26 -5.52 -3.50
N ARG A 44 -9.49 -4.24 -3.81
CA ARG A 44 -9.38 -3.10 -2.89
C ARG A 44 -10.74 -2.84 -2.23
N ILE A 45 -10.88 -3.17 -0.94
CA ILE A 45 -12.18 -3.09 -0.24
C ILE A 45 -12.45 -1.70 0.35
N ALA A 46 -11.41 -0.91 0.58
CA ALA A 46 -11.54 0.48 1.02
C ALA A 46 -10.32 1.29 0.58
N CYS A 47 -10.52 2.59 0.37
CA CYS A 47 -9.45 3.55 0.15
C CYS A 47 -9.79 4.91 0.75
N GLY A 48 -8.76 5.71 1.05
CA GLY A 48 -8.92 7.07 1.56
C GLY A 48 -7.72 7.93 1.19
N VAL A 49 -7.98 9.21 0.89
CA VAL A 49 -6.94 10.20 0.61
C VAL A 49 -6.26 10.60 1.92
N ILE A 50 -4.93 10.65 1.91
CA ILE A 50 -4.15 11.14 3.04
C ILE A 50 -4.09 12.68 2.93
N GLY A 51 -4.80 13.35 3.82
CA GLY A 51 -4.88 14.82 3.86
C GLY A 51 -4.52 15.39 5.23
N PHE A 52 -4.31 16.70 5.27
CA PHE A 52 -4.31 17.45 6.51
C PHE A 52 -5.76 17.70 6.95
N LEU A 53 -5.93 17.86 8.26
CA LEU A 53 -7.18 18.35 8.84
C LEU A 53 -7.23 19.88 8.77
#